data_AF-A0A224V4E8-F1
#
_entry.id   AF-A0A224V4E8-F1
#
_cell.length_a   1.000
_cell.length_b   1.000
_cell.length_c   1.000
_cell.angle_alpha   90.00
_cell.angle_beta   90.00
_cell.angle_gamma   90.00
#
_symmetry.space_group_name_H-M   'P 1'
#
loop_
_entity.id
_entity.type
_entity.pdbx_description
1 polymer ?
#
loop_
_entity_poly.entity_id
_entity_poly.type
_entity_poly.pdbx_seq_one_letter_code
_entity_poly.pdbx_strand_id
1 'polypeptide(L)'
;MLCTIKGTLRGARVVASKSTVSNLANANVSTANFRVYRVATTNRGSVYYKVVSFDQNFRGWIYGGKSTGSFAGGIAPYTTFTSTLLGVNPQVTTYKITTPGTGDDSVTWDSPQYTQYKVGKTITDSTPYANATFKVDQSGYRTREGSNDVWVHIVSNQPANTVANGWIKLSSLTPVQTQQADNAIWINLNDPSGKTVKTVDYPVQNATKGTKLGSYSQTSGLWTLSDQTATDIVNQINSNLTNSGYKLESTTLTTVERAALAAAQFGTGSVNIPVVSTTTNSAYSTITPYATNSNNNGAGAHALAAVNNGVVNAGSNFVDTNPNADGNQTGYLSASDFNNFSQAQQQTILTAMTKAYTGDPDHYGASYLNGLNAAFKTAAEGQYVAPSGLNFSNSGAANGSTFTSDQLMSYVRSNPSLLTLQSPKYPEFILPASSGTGVTVVWNTINYTASSGSNGTIGQPVNVFYNFYD
;
A
#
# COMPACT_ATOMS: atom_id res chain seq x y z
N MET A 1 -12.31 5.09 -42.32
CA MET A 1 -13.19 4.71 -43.46
C MET A 1 -12.90 3.27 -43.81
N LEU A 2 -13.94 2.44 -43.90
CA LEU A 2 -13.85 1.02 -44.23
C LEU A 2 -14.42 0.79 -45.63
N CYS A 3 -13.76 -0.02 -46.46
CA CYS A 3 -14.18 -0.27 -47.85
C CYS A 3 -14.22 -1.77 -48.18
N THR A 4 -15.10 -2.21 -49.08
CA THR A 4 -15.24 -3.64 -49.43
C THR A 4 -14.01 -4.15 -50.18
N ILE A 5 -13.29 -3.26 -50.87
CA ILE A 5 -12.07 -3.52 -51.67
C ILE A 5 -11.15 -2.30 -51.51
N LYS A 6 -9.81 -2.49 -51.51
CA LYS A 6 -8.83 -1.41 -51.33
C LYS A 6 -9.14 -0.21 -52.24
N GLY A 7 -9.08 1.00 -51.67
CA GLY A 7 -9.66 2.24 -52.20
C GLY A 7 -9.08 2.85 -53.49
N THR A 8 -8.64 2.05 -54.46
CA THR A 8 -8.26 2.51 -55.82
C THR A 8 -8.58 1.49 -56.91
N LEU A 9 -9.34 0.43 -56.60
CA LEU A 9 -9.77 -0.56 -57.59
C LEU A 9 -11.18 -0.22 -58.09
N ARG A 10 -11.39 -0.32 -59.41
CA ARG A 10 -12.70 -0.16 -60.06
C ARG A 10 -13.68 -1.12 -59.39
N GLY A 11 -14.66 -0.61 -58.62
CA GLY A 11 -15.62 -1.40 -57.83
C GLY A 11 -15.48 -1.33 -56.30
N ALA A 12 -14.55 -0.54 -55.74
CA ALA A 12 -14.48 -0.34 -54.29
C ALA A 12 -15.69 0.45 -53.75
N ARG A 13 -16.42 -0.15 -52.80
CA ARG A 13 -17.55 0.49 -52.10
C ARG A 13 -17.17 0.83 -50.66
N VAL A 14 -17.68 1.95 -50.15
CA VAL A 14 -17.60 2.34 -48.73
C VAL A 14 -18.56 1.47 -47.90
N VAL A 15 -18.03 0.73 -46.93
CA VAL A 15 -18.80 -0.11 -45.99
C VAL A 15 -19.13 0.66 -44.71
N ALA A 16 -18.21 1.50 -44.24
CA ALA A 16 -18.43 2.39 -43.12
C ALA A 16 -17.72 3.72 -43.34
N SER A 17 -18.44 4.82 -43.07
CA SER A 17 -17.91 6.18 -43.20
C SER A 17 -16.77 6.45 -42.20
N LYS A 18 -16.11 7.61 -42.29
CA LYS A 18 -15.11 8.01 -41.29
C LYS A 18 -15.75 8.17 -39.90
N SER A 19 -16.92 8.80 -39.81
CA SER A 19 -17.63 9.01 -38.54
C SER A 19 -18.08 7.69 -37.92
N THR A 20 -18.64 6.76 -38.72
CA THR A 20 -19.04 5.42 -38.23
C THR A 20 -17.86 4.67 -37.63
N VAL A 21 -16.70 4.66 -38.31
CA VAL A 21 -15.50 4.00 -37.78
C VAL A 21 -14.99 4.68 -36.51
N SER A 22 -15.08 6.01 -36.42
CA SER A 22 -14.73 6.75 -35.20
C SER A 22 -15.65 6.39 -34.03
N ASN A 23 -16.96 6.28 -34.27
CA ASN A 23 -17.93 5.91 -33.24
C ASN A 23 -17.69 4.47 -32.74
N LEU A 24 -17.40 3.54 -33.66
CA LEU A 24 -17.06 2.16 -33.30
C LEU A 24 -15.75 2.07 -32.50
N ALA A 25 -14.75 2.88 -32.85
CA ALA A 25 -13.50 2.92 -32.11
C ALA A 25 -13.72 3.36 -30.65
N ASN A 26 -14.63 4.33 -30.43
CA ASN A 26 -14.97 4.90 -29.13
C ASN A 26 -16.11 4.16 -28.39
N ALA A 27 -16.66 3.09 -28.96
CA ALA A 27 -17.78 2.37 -28.36
C ALA A 27 -17.33 1.54 -27.14
N ASN A 28 -18.08 1.61 -26.04
CA ASN A 28 -17.82 0.85 -24.81
C ASN A 28 -18.51 -0.52 -24.81
N VAL A 29 -18.59 -1.17 -25.98
CA VAL A 29 -19.22 -2.49 -26.15
C VAL A 29 -18.33 -3.41 -26.97
N SER A 30 -18.14 -4.64 -26.52
CA SER A 30 -17.25 -5.62 -27.15
C SER A 30 -17.75 -6.13 -28.51
N THR A 31 -19.03 -5.94 -28.85
CA THR A 31 -19.56 -6.19 -30.21
C THR A 31 -18.82 -5.37 -31.27
N ALA A 32 -18.30 -4.20 -30.90
CA ALA A 32 -17.50 -3.32 -31.76
C ALA A 32 -16.01 -3.72 -31.85
N ASN A 33 -15.59 -4.84 -31.25
CA ASN A 33 -14.24 -5.37 -31.42
C ASN A 33 -14.02 -5.81 -32.87
N PHE A 34 -12.78 -5.70 -33.38
CA PHE A 34 -12.42 -6.08 -34.74
C PHE A 34 -11.27 -7.06 -34.77
N ARG A 35 -11.34 -8.04 -35.67
CA ARG A 35 -10.23 -8.95 -35.99
C ARG A 35 -9.61 -8.55 -37.31
N VAL A 36 -8.31 -8.32 -37.31
CA VAL A 36 -7.49 -8.30 -38.53
C VAL A 36 -7.18 -9.74 -38.92
N TYR A 37 -7.40 -10.09 -40.19
CA TYR A 37 -7.17 -11.47 -40.67
C TYR A 37 -6.49 -11.57 -42.03
N ARG A 38 -6.27 -10.44 -42.73
CA ARG A 38 -5.41 -10.37 -43.92
C ARG A 38 -4.72 -9.02 -43.98
N VAL A 39 -3.59 -8.97 -44.66
CA VAL A 39 -2.83 -7.75 -44.98
C VAL A 39 -2.55 -7.73 -46.46
N ALA A 40 -2.52 -6.55 -47.08
CA ALA A 40 -2.00 -6.42 -48.42
C ALA A 40 -1.47 -4.99 -48.69
N THR A 41 -0.39 -4.90 -49.45
CA THR A 41 0.30 -3.65 -49.82
C THR A 41 -0.12 -3.18 -51.22
N THR A 42 -0.13 -1.87 -51.49
CA THR A 42 -0.35 -1.31 -52.84
C THR A 42 0.98 -1.10 -53.56
N ASN A 43 0.95 -0.85 -54.86
CA ASN A 43 2.14 -0.46 -55.65
C ASN A 43 2.81 0.84 -55.17
N ARG A 44 2.11 1.65 -54.36
CA ARG A 44 2.61 2.88 -53.72
C ARG A 44 3.12 2.66 -52.29
N GLY A 45 3.26 1.41 -51.84
CA GLY A 45 3.75 1.06 -50.50
C GLY A 45 2.75 1.29 -49.37
N SER A 46 1.48 1.57 -49.65
CA SER A 46 0.44 1.71 -48.62
C SER A 46 -0.06 0.33 -48.18
N VAL A 47 -0.17 0.12 -46.87
CA VAL A 47 -0.64 -1.14 -46.27
C VAL A 47 -2.10 -1.02 -45.87
N TYR A 48 -2.87 -2.05 -46.21
CA TYR A 48 -4.28 -2.18 -45.83
C TYR A 48 -4.51 -3.52 -45.13
N TYR A 49 -5.32 -3.49 -44.07
CA TYR A 49 -5.73 -4.67 -43.32
C TYR A 49 -7.18 -5.03 -43.61
N LYS A 50 -7.45 -6.32 -43.84
CA LYS A 50 -8.81 -6.84 -43.92
C LYS A 50 -9.30 -7.13 -42.52
N VAL A 51 -10.37 -6.44 -42.12
CA VAL A 51 -10.96 -6.50 -40.79
C VAL A 51 -12.40 -7.01 -40.84
N VAL A 52 -12.84 -7.58 -39.73
CA VAL A 52 -14.23 -7.97 -39.48
C VAL A 52 -14.60 -7.63 -38.04
N SER A 53 -15.77 -7.05 -37.80
CA SER A 53 -16.28 -6.82 -36.45
C SER A 53 -16.73 -8.14 -35.81
N PHE A 54 -16.71 -8.22 -34.49
CA PHE A 54 -17.06 -9.46 -33.79
C PHE A 54 -18.55 -9.76 -33.85
N ASP A 55 -19.40 -8.74 -33.97
CA ASP A 55 -20.82 -8.85 -34.32
C ASP A 55 -21.07 -9.18 -35.81
N GLN A 56 -20.01 -9.25 -36.62
CA GLN A 56 -20.03 -9.57 -38.06
C GLN A 56 -20.73 -8.54 -38.98
N ASN A 57 -21.23 -7.43 -38.43
CA ASN A 57 -21.93 -6.39 -39.21
C ASN A 57 -21.01 -5.64 -40.17
N PHE A 58 -19.71 -5.55 -39.86
CA PHE A 58 -18.74 -4.82 -40.67
C PHE A 58 -17.62 -5.73 -41.16
N ARG A 59 -17.37 -5.71 -42.46
CA ARG A 59 -16.23 -6.40 -43.09
C ARG A 59 -15.67 -5.58 -44.24
N GLY A 60 -14.35 -5.40 -44.26
CA GLY A 60 -13.70 -4.64 -45.33
C GLY A 60 -12.21 -4.46 -45.12
N TRP A 61 -11.61 -3.61 -45.95
CA TRP A 61 -10.24 -3.14 -45.88
C TRP A 61 -10.16 -1.78 -45.23
N ILE A 62 -9.25 -1.62 -44.27
CA ILE A 62 -8.92 -0.37 -43.59
C ILE A 62 -7.45 -0.03 -43.81
N TYR A 63 -7.13 1.25 -43.98
CA TYR A 63 -5.74 1.71 -44.10
C TYR A 63 -4.99 1.48 -42.79
N GLY A 64 -3.77 0.94 -42.89
CA GLY A 64 -2.94 0.56 -41.75
C GLY A 64 -1.56 1.20 -41.72
N GLY A 65 -1.28 2.18 -42.59
CA GLY A 65 0.02 2.83 -42.69
C GLY A 65 0.88 2.33 -43.85
N LYS A 66 2.19 2.23 -43.65
CA LYS A 66 3.19 1.83 -44.66
C LYS A 66 3.98 0.55 -44.32
N SER A 67 3.82 0.04 -43.11
CA SER A 67 4.51 -1.17 -42.63
C SER A 67 3.51 -2.33 -42.49
N THR A 68 3.92 -3.54 -42.84
CA THR A 68 3.15 -4.76 -42.55
C THR A 68 3.44 -5.31 -41.16
N GLY A 69 4.57 -4.91 -40.55
CA GLY A 69 5.03 -5.38 -39.25
C GLY A 69 4.48 -4.60 -38.05
N SER A 70 3.82 -3.48 -38.27
CA SER A 70 3.23 -2.66 -37.21
C SER A 70 1.93 -2.00 -37.66
N PHE A 71 0.94 -1.95 -36.75
CA PHE A 71 -0.30 -1.20 -36.99
C PHE A 71 -0.02 0.31 -36.91
N ALA A 72 -0.45 1.05 -37.93
CA ALA A 72 -0.38 2.51 -37.99
C ALA A 72 -1.63 3.06 -38.71
N GLY A 73 -1.65 4.35 -39.07
CA GLY A 73 -2.78 4.91 -39.83
C GLY A 73 -4.08 5.05 -39.01
N GLY A 74 -3.96 5.18 -37.68
CA GLY A 74 -5.08 5.38 -36.77
C GLY A 74 -5.73 4.10 -36.24
N ILE A 75 -5.13 2.93 -36.48
CA ILE A 75 -5.50 1.65 -35.86
C ILE A 75 -4.41 1.20 -34.89
N ALA A 76 -4.80 0.54 -33.80
CA ALA A 76 -3.89 -0.01 -32.80
C ALA A 76 -4.43 -1.35 -32.28
N PRO A 77 -3.55 -2.30 -31.92
CA PRO A 77 -3.97 -3.49 -31.19
C PRO A 77 -4.30 -3.12 -29.73
N TYR A 78 -5.21 -3.86 -29.13
CA TYR A 78 -5.54 -3.77 -27.70
C TYR A 78 -6.01 -5.13 -27.20
N THR A 79 -5.94 -5.33 -25.88
CA THR A 79 -6.47 -6.51 -25.21
C THR A 79 -7.99 -6.41 -25.12
N THR A 80 -8.71 -7.47 -25.47
CA THR A 80 -10.19 -7.52 -25.42
C THR A 80 -10.70 -8.04 -24.08
N PHE A 81 -9.83 -8.71 -23.30
CA PHE A 81 -10.13 -9.26 -21.99
C PHE A 81 -8.92 -9.07 -21.08
N THR A 82 -9.16 -8.64 -19.85
CA THR A 82 -8.15 -8.57 -18.80
C THR A 82 -8.45 -9.62 -17.76
N SER A 83 -7.59 -10.64 -17.67
CA SER A 83 -7.66 -11.61 -16.59
C SER A 83 -7.34 -10.93 -15.26
N THR A 84 -8.12 -11.24 -14.23
CA THR A 84 -7.87 -10.77 -12.87
C THR A 84 -7.50 -11.95 -12.00
N LEU A 85 -6.48 -11.82 -11.17
CA LEU A 85 -6.28 -12.74 -10.06
C LEU A 85 -7.49 -12.61 -9.14
N LEU A 86 -8.11 -13.74 -8.81
CA LEU A 86 -9.27 -13.80 -7.92
C LEU A 86 -8.92 -13.07 -6.63
N GLY A 87 -9.54 -11.91 -6.41
CA GLY A 87 -9.65 -11.35 -5.07
C GLY A 87 -10.37 -12.41 -4.23
N VAL A 88 -9.62 -13.08 -3.36
CA VAL A 88 -10.03 -13.99 -2.28
C VAL A 88 -11.54 -14.28 -2.18
N ASN A 89 -11.87 -15.58 -2.34
CA ASN A 89 -13.10 -16.31 -1.98
C ASN A 89 -14.01 -16.96 -3.07
N PRO A 90 -13.56 -17.26 -4.31
CA PRO A 90 -14.34 -18.15 -5.21
C PRO A 90 -13.96 -19.64 -5.20
N GLN A 91 -12.90 -20.06 -4.49
CA GLN A 91 -12.54 -21.49 -4.41
C GLN A 91 -13.34 -22.29 -3.36
N VAL A 92 -14.02 -21.58 -2.45
CA VAL A 92 -14.78 -22.17 -1.32
C VAL A 92 -16.29 -22.03 -1.50
N THR A 93 -16.76 -20.94 -2.12
CA THR A 93 -18.17 -20.72 -2.46
C THR A 93 -18.53 -21.44 -3.76
N THR A 94 -19.57 -22.27 -3.71
CA THR A 94 -20.17 -22.83 -4.93
C THR A 94 -21.25 -21.90 -5.45
N TYR A 95 -21.52 -21.94 -6.75
CA TYR A 95 -22.50 -21.08 -7.42
C TYR A 95 -23.53 -21.92 -8.16
N LYS A 96 -24.74 -21.36 -8.31
CA LYS A 96 -25.78 -21.84 -9.22
C LYS A 96 -26.03 -20.80 -10.29
N ILE A 97 -26.45 -21.25 -11.48
CA ILE A 97 -26.97 -20.34 -12.51
C ILE A 97 -28.30 -19.77 -12.01
N THR A 98 -28.40 -18.44 -11.91
CA THR A 98 -29.55 -17.76 -11.29
C THR A 98 -30.85 -18.00 -12.07
N THR A 99 -30.76 -18.01 -13.40
CA THR A 99 -31.92 -18.19 -14.28
C THR A 99 -31.56 -19.19 -15.38
N PRO A 100 -31.70 -20.50 -15.11
CA PRO A 100 -31.47 -21.54 -16.11
C PRO A 100 -32.38 -21.38 -17.33
N GLY A 101 -31.87 -21.70 -18.52
CA GLY A 101 -32.60 -21.58 -19.79
C GLY A 101 -31.66 -21.40 -20.99
N THR A 102 -32.19 -20.81 -22.06
CA THR A 102 -31.50 -20.69 -23.36
C THR A 102 -30.96 -19.28 -23.66
N GLY A 103 -31.23 -18.31 -22.78
CA GLY A 103 -30.77 -16.94 -22.89
C GLY A 103 -29.24 -16.82 -22.85
N ASP A 104 -28.69 -15.79 -23.48
CA ASP A 104 -27.23 -15.58 -23.56
C ASP A 104 -26.56 -15.41 -22.18
N ASP A 105 -27.29 -14.83 -21.23
CA ASP A 105 -26.86 -14.67 -19.83
C ASP A 105 -27.16 -15.92 -18.98
N SER A 106 -27.86 -16.92 -19.51
CA SER A 106 -28.23 -18.17 -18.81
C SER A 106 -27.29 -19.34 -19.11
N VAL A 107 -26.40 -19.19 -20.10
CA VAL A 107 -25.57 -20.29 -20.62
C VAL A 107 -24.08 -19.97 -20.51
N THR A 108 -23.25 -21.00 -20.65
CA THR A 108 -21.79 -20.86 -20.68
C THR A 108 -21.24 -20.76 -22.09
N TRP A 109 -20.06 -20.15 -22.20
CA TRP A 109 -19.39 -19.81 -23.44
C TRP A 109 -17.93 -20.29 -23.44
N ASP A 110 -17.37 -20.60 -24.61
CA ASP A 110 -15.98 -21.09 -24.71
C ASP A 110 -14.95 -20.04 -24.30
N SER A 111 -15.36 -18.77 -24.31
CA SER A 111 -14.64 -17.60 -23.82
C SER A 111 -15.67 -16.51 -23.50
N PRO A 112 -15.31 -15.45 -22.76
CA PRO A 112 -16.22 -14.34 -22.55
C PRO A 112 -16.72 -13.76 -23.88
N GLN A 113 -18.02 -13.46 -23.97
CA GLN A 113 -18.64 -13.05 -25.23
C GLN A 113 -17.92 -11.88 -25.88
N TYR A 114 -17.68 -11.98 -27.18
CA TYR A 114 -17.03 -10.94 -27.99
C TYR A 114 -15.61 -10.56 -27.52
N THR A 115 -14.89 -11.45 -26.82
CA THR A 115 -13.45 -11.27 -26.56
C THR A 115 -12.57 -11.91 -27.62
N GLN A 116 -13.12 -12.87 -28.38
CA GLN A 116 -12.48 -13.43 -29.57
C GLN A 116 -13.47 -13.44 -30.75
N TYR A 117 -12.94 -13.60 -31.97
CA TYR A 117 -13.78 -13.73 -33.16
C TYR A 117 -14.38 -15.13 -33.23
N LYS A 118 -15.72 -15.20 -33.26
CA LYS A 118 -16.53 -16.44 -33.28
C LYS A 118 -16.46 -17.27 -31.99
N VAL A 119 -16.53 -16.62 -30.83
CA VAL A 119 -16.78 -17.32 -29.56
C VAL A 119 -18.10 -18.08 -29.63
N GLY A 120 -18.07 -19.37 -29.32
CA GLY A 120 -19.24 -20.25 -29.27
C GLY A 120 -19.85 -20.34 -27.88
N LYS A 121 -21.11 -20.78 -27.82
CA LYS A 121 -21.75 -21.25 -26.59
C LYS A 121 -21.23 -22.66 -26.29
N THR A 122 -20.79 -22.89 -25.06
CA THR A 122 -20.42 -24.23 -24.59
C THR A 122 -21.67 -25.08 -24.39
N ILE A 123 -22.72 -24.50 -23.81
CA ILE A 123 -24.07 -25.09 -23.77
C ILE A 123 -25.09 -24.13 -24.36
N THR A 124 -26.11 -24.65 -25.03
CA THR A 124 -27.21 -23.84 -25.59
C THR A 124 -28.44 -23.78 -24.69
N ASP A 125 -28.51 -24.65 -23.68
CA ASP A 125 -29.59 -24.71 -22.69
C ASP A 125 -29.01 -25.14 -21.34
N SER A 126 -29.22 -24.33 -20.31
CA SER A 126 -28.79 -24.62 -18.95
C SER A 126 -29.88 -25.24 -18.06
N THR A 127 -31.10 -25.44 -18.57
CA THR A 127 -32.23 -26.05 -17.85
C THR A 127 -31.87 -27.40 -17.19
N PRO A 128 -31.12 -28.32 -17.83
CA PRO A 128 -30.71 -29.57 -17.20
C PRO A 128 -29.81 -29.40 -15.97
N TYR A 129 -29.19 -28.22 -15.81
CA TYR A 129 -28.22 -27.91 -14.75
C TYR A 129 -28.80 -26.96 -13.70
N ALA A 130 -30.13 -26.75 -13.65
CA ALA A 130 -30.78 -25.80 -12.75
C ALA A 130 -30.40 -25.97 -11.27
N ASN A 131 -30.12 -27.20 -10.84
CA ASN A 131 -29.71 -27.52 -9.46
C ASN A 131 -28.21 -27.80 -9.30
N ALA A 132 -27.45 -27.79 -10.40
CA ALA A 132 -26.02 -28.07 -10.37
C ALA A 132 -25.26 -26.94 -9.67
N THR A 133 -24.22 -27.30 -8.94
CA THR A 133 -23.31 -26.36 -8.29
C THR A 133 -21.95 -26.36 -8.97
N PHE A 134 -21.36 -25.17 -9.07
CA PHE A 134 -20.10 -24.96 -9.76
C PHE A 134 -19.12 -24.16 -8.90
N LYS A 135 -17.83 -24.41 -9.07
CA LYS A 135 -16.76 -23.56 -8.55
C LYS A 135 -16.28 -22.62 -9.64
N VAL A 136 -15.62 -21.53 -9.24
CA VAL A 136 -14.96 -20.61 -10.16
C VAL A 136 -13.45 -20.83 -10.07
N ASP A 137 -12.79 -21.07 -11.20
CA ASP A 137 -11.34 -21.26 -11.30
C ASP A 137 -10.62 -20.12 -12.04
N GLN A 138 -11.34 -19.33 -12.84
CA GLN A 138 -10.80 -18.16 -13.54
C GLN A 138 -11.77 -16.98 -13.52
N SER A 139 -11.23 -15.75 -13.59
CA SER A 139 -12.03 -14.54 -13.75
C SER A 139 -11.31 -13.44 -14.53
N GLY A 140 -12.09 -12.47 -14.98
CA GLY A 140 -11.61 -11.24 -15.59
C GLY A 140 -12.77 -10.38 -16.06
N TYR A 141 -12.47 -9.36 -16.84
CA TYR A 141 -13.47 -8.46 -17.41
C TYR A 141 -13.17 -8.10 -18.85
N ARG A 142 -14.22 -7.77 -19.61
CA ARG A 142 -14.07 -7.28 -20.99
C ARG A 142 -13.64 -5.82 -20.96
N THR A 143 -12.60 -5.50 -21.73
CA THR A 143 -11.90 -4.22 -21.59
C THR A 143 -12.72 -3.01 -22.06
N ARG A 144 -13.64 -3.19 -23.01
CA ARG A 144 -14.51 -2.10 -23.50
C ARG A 144 -15.64 -1.76 -22.53
N GLU A 145 -16.19 -2.77 -21.86
CA GLU A 145 -17.23 -2.61 -20.84
C GLU A 145 -16.67 -2.16 -19.49
N GLY A 146 -15.40 -2.48 -19.20
CA GLY A 146 -14.69 -2.09 -17.99
C GLY A 146 -14.81 -3.10 -16.85
N SER A 147 -14.22 -2.76 -15.70
CA SER A 147 -14.04 -3.69 -14.55
C SER A 147 -15.34 -4.17 -13.90
N ASN A 148 -16.49 -3.57 -14.22
CA ASN A 148 -17.79 -3.96 -13.70
C ASN A 148 -18.44 -5.10 -14.51
N ASP A 149 -17.98 -5.36 -15.73
CA ASP A 149 -18.47 -6.47 -16.57
C ASP A 149 -17.62 -7.72 -16.32
N VAL A 150 -17.85 -8.34 -15.16
CA VAL A 150 -17.05 -9.47 -14.68
C VAL A 150 -17.55 -10.79 -15.27
N TRP A 151 -16.62 -11.53 -15.87
CA TRP A 151 -16.82 -12.88 -16.37
C TRP A 151 -16.00 -13.88 -15.55
N VAL A 152 -16.58 -15.05 -15.32
CA VAL A 152 -15.96 -16.14 -14.58
C VAL A 152 -16.05 -17.43 -15.38
N HIS A 153 -15.03 -18.27 -15.26
CA HIS A 153 -15.08 -19.64 -15.75
C HIS A 153 -15.59 -20.55 -14.63
N ILE A 154 -16.66 -21.29 -14.90
CA ILE A 154 -17.28 -22.21 -13.94
C ILE A 154 -16.89 -23.66 -14.24
N VAL A 155 -16.62 -24.42 -13.17
CA VAL A 155 -16.25 -25.84 -13.25
C VAL A 155 -17.06 -26.66 -12.26
N SER A 156 -17.61 -27.79 -12.71
CA SER A 156 -18.27 -28.77 -11.84
C SER A 156 -17.32 -29.89 -11.43
N ASN A 157 -17.46 -30.36 -10.19
CA ASN A 157 -16.81 -31.59 -9.71
C ASN A 157 -17.67 -32.85 -9.94
N GLN A 158 -18.91 -32.68 -10.42
CA GLN A 158 -19.80 -33.80 -10.75
C GLN A 158 -19.66 -34.14 -12.24
N PRO A 159 -19.25 -35.37 -12.60
CA PRO A 159 -19.06 -35.76 -14.00
C PRO A 159 -20.27 -35.50 -14.91
N ALA A 160 -21.49 -35.63 -14.39
CA ALA A 160 -22.72 -35.37 -15.14
C ALA A 160 -22.91 -33.89 -15.55
N ASN A 161 -22.25 -32.95 -14.86
CA ASN A 161 -22.42 -31.51 -15.04
C ASN A 161 -21.23 -30.84 -15.71
N THR A 162 -20.16 -31.57 -16.03
CA THR A 162 -18.94 -31.00 -16.63
C THR A 162 -19.15 -30.45 -18.03
N VAL A 163 -20.20 -30.90 -18.73
CA VAL A 163 -20.62 -30.34 -20.03
C VAL A 163 -20.98 -28.86 -19.93
N ALA A 164 -21.44 -28.39 -18.76
CA ALA A 164 -21.76 -26.99 -18.52
C ALA A 164 -20.53 -26.13 -18.19
N ASN A 165 -19.33 -26.69 -18.05
CA ASN A 165 -18.14 -25.93 -17.72
C ASN A 165 -17.83 -24.89 -18.83
N GLY A 166 -17.61 -23.64 -18.45
CA GLY A 166 -17.33 -22.56 -19.40
C GLY A 166 -17.47 -21.18 -18.78
N TRP A 167 -17.36 -20.14 -19.61
CA TRP A 167 -17.43 -18.75 -19.19
C TRP A 167 -18.86 -18.23 -19.11
N ILE A 168 -19.18 -17.53 -18.02
CA ILE A 168 -20.48 -16.86 -17.80
C ILE A 168 -20.27 -15.56 -17.03
N LYS A 169 -21.18 -14.60 -17.15
CA LYS A 169 -21.15 -13.38 -16.33
C LYS A 169 -21.35 -13.74 -14.87
N LEU A 170 -20.57 -13.11 -13.99
CA LEU A 170 -20.70 -13.31 -12.54
C LEU A 170 -22.09 -12.91 -12.03
N SER A 171 -22.69 -11.85 -12.60
CA SER A 171 -24.04 -11.39 -12.24
C SER A 171 -25.15 -12.38 -12.59
N SER A 172 -24.87 -13.40 -13.41
CA SER A 172 -25.80 -14.48 -13.74
C SER A 172 -25.70 -15.68 -12.80
N LEU A 173 -24.89 -15.56 -11.74
CA LEU A 173 -24.67 -16.59 -10.75
C LEU A 173 -25.17 -16.15 -9.38
N THR A 174 -25.81 -17.07 -8.68
CA THR A 174 -26.17 -16.91 -7.27
C THR A 174 -25.20 -17.73 -6.43
N PRO A 175 -24.50 -17.13 -5.45
CA PRO A 175 -23.69 -17.89 -4.52
C PRO A 175 -24.57 -18.84 -3.71
N VAL A 176 -24.19 -20.11 -3.69
CA VAL A 176 -24.75 -21.11 -2.79
C VAL A 176 -23.99 -20.97 -1.48
N GLN A 177 -24.68 -20.46 -0.46
CA GLN A 177 -24.19 -20.49 0.90
C GLN A 177 -24.02 -21.97 1.27
N THR A 178 -22.82 -22.37 1.70
CA THR A 178 -22.62 -23.74 2.21
C THR A 178 -23.63 -23.95 3.35
N GLN A 179 -24.34 -25.07 3.36
CA GLN A 179 -25.25 -25.37 4.46
C GLN A 179 -24.41 -25.67 5.71
N GLN A 180 -24.69 -25.04 6.85
CA GLN A 180 -24.05 -25.38 8.13
C GLN A 180 -24.26 -26.86 8.40
N ALA A 181 -23.17 -27.60 8.64
CA ALA A 181 -23.29 -29.00 9.02
C ALA A 181 -24.10 -29.10 10.31
N ASP A 182 -25.06 -30.03 10.36
CA ASP A 182 -26.00 -30.17 11.48
C ASP A 182 -25.31 -30.41 12.82
N ASN A 183 -24.06 -30.92 12.79
CA ASN A 183 -23.22 -31.22 13.94
C ASN A 183 -22.06 -30.21 14.15
N ALA A 184 -22.11 -29.03 13.52
CA ALA A 184 -21.05 -28.03 13.61
C ALA A 184 -21.53 -26.66 14.09
N ILE A 185 -20.63 -25.91 14.73
CA ILE A 185 -20.81 -24.47 14.99
C ILE A 185 -20.18 -23.68 13.84
N TRP A 186 -20.91 -22.70 13.34
CA TRP A 186 -20.47 -21.83 12.25
C TRP A 186 -19.72 -20.63 12.80
N ILE A 187 -18.44 -20.48 12.47
CA ILE A 187 -17.58 -19.41 12.99
C ILE A 187 -17.23 -18.46 11.83
N ASN A 188 -17.72 -17.22 11.90
CA ASN A 188 -17.32 -16.18 10.96
C ASN A 188 -16.09 -15.46 11.48
N LEU A 189 -15.06 -15.35 10.65
CA LEU A 189 -13.84 -14.62 10.94
C LEU A 189 -13.94 -13.24 10.30
N ASN A 190 -14.10 -12.21 11.12
CA ASN A 190 -14.37 -10.84 10.66
C ASN A 190 -13.15 -9.96 10.85
N ASP A 191 -12.84 -9.13 9.86
CA ASP A 191 -11.82 -8.08 10.02
C ASP A 191 -12.36 -6.87 10.80
N PRO A 192 -11.52 -5.89 11.18
CA PRO A 192 -11.97 -4.69 11.91
C PRO A 192 -12.97 -3.82 11.13
N SER A 193 -13.10 -3.99 9.81
CA SER A 193 -14.12 -3.31 9.00
C SER A 193 -15.48 -3.99 9.03
N GLY A 194 -15.58 -5.15 9.71
CA GLY A 194 -16.79 -5.96 9.79
C GLY A 194 -16.94 -6.96 8.63
N LYS A 195 -16.02 -6.99 7.68
CA LYS A 195 -16.05 -7.91 6.54
C LYS A 195 -15.69 -9.33 7.00
N THR A 196 -16.49 -10.32 6.64
CA THR A 196 -16.15 -11.74 6.84
C THR A 196 -15.05 -12.15 5.86
N VAL A 197 -13.86 -12.39 6.41
CA VAL A 197 -12.67 -12.83 5.67
C VAL A 197 -12.76 -14.30 5.34
N LYS A 198 -13.24 -15.10 6.30
CA LYS A 198 -13.37 -16.55 6.17
C LYS A 198 -14.44 -17.07 7.12
N THR A 199 -14.99 -18.23 6.79
CA THR A 199 -15.90 -18.96 7.65
C THR A 199 -15.31 -20.34 7.94
N VAL A 200 -15.43 -20.79 9.18
CA VAL A 200 -14.93 -22.07 9.68
C VAL A 200 -16.06 -22.83 10.38
N ASP A 201 -16.30 -24.06 9.98
CA ASP A 201 -17.19 -24.97 10.72
C ASP A 201 -16.38 -25.74 11.76
N TYR A 202 -16.79 -25.68 13.03
CA TYR A 202 -16.24 -26.49 14.12
C TYR A 202 -17.16 -27.69 14.38
N PRO A 203 -16.88 -28.88 13.81
CA PRO A 203 -17.71 -30.06 13.99
C PRO A 203 -17.44 -30.74 15.33
N VAL A 204 -18.51 -31.30 15.93
CA VAL A 204 -18.39 -32.21 17.06
C VAL A 204 -18.99 -33.55 16.69
N GLN A 205 -18.28 -34.63 16.97
CA GLN A 205 -18.73 -35.98 16.67
C GLN A 205 -19.99 -36.30 17.49
N ASN A 206 -21.01 -36.84 16.82
CA ASN A 206 -22.31 -37.20 17.44
C ASN A 206 -23.09 -36.02 18.04
N ALA A 207 -22.75 -34.77 17.70
CA ALA A 207 -23.54 -33.62 18.11
C ALA A 207 -24.89 -33.58 17.38
N THR A 208 -25.96 -33.32 18.13
CA THR A 208 -27.32 -33.20 17.61
C THR A 208 -27.64 -31.75 17.28
N LYS A 209 -28.27 -31.51 16.14
CA LYS A 209 -28.74 -30.17 15.75
C LYS A 209 -29.56 -29.50 16.86
N GLY A 210 -29.28 -28.22 17.12
CA GLY A 210 -29.98 -27.40 18.11
C GLY A 210 -29.47 -27.53 19.55
N THR A 211 -28.58 -28.48 19.86
CA THR A 211 -27.90 -28.54 21.16
C THR A 211 -26.73 -27.56 21.19
N LYS A 212 -26.30 -27.16 22.40
CA LYS A 212 -25.24 -26.16 22.60
C LYS A 212 -23.86 -26.81 22.69
N LEU A 213 -22.82 -26.09 22.27
CA LEU A 213 -21.44 -26.57 22.28
C LEU A 213 -20.87 -26.71 23.71
N GLY A 214 -21.14 -25.75 24.58
CA GLY A 214 -20.61 -25.71 25.94
C GLY A 214 -21.62 -26.12 27.00
N SER A 215 -21.24 -25.93 28.26
CA SER A 215 -22.08 -26.24 29.44
C SER A 215 -22.46 -24.97 30.18
N TYR A 216 -23.66 -24.94 30.75
CA TYR A 216 -24.07 -23.83 31.61
C TYR A 216 -23.54 -24.02 33.03
N SER A 217 -22.77 -23.05 33.53
CA SER A 217 -22.28 -23.06 34.91
C SER A 217 -23.26 -22.33 35.83
N GLN A 218 -23.87 -23.05 36.77
CA GLN A 218 -24.79 -22.46 37.74
C GLN A 218 -24.08 -21.52 38.72
N THR A 219 -22.78 -21.72 38.96
CA THR A 219 -21.99 -20.92 39.89
C THR A 219 -21.63 -19.55 39.32
N SER A 220 -21.31 -19.47 38.03
CA SER A 220 -20.96 -18.19 37.37
C SER A 220 -22.10 -17.57 36.58
N GLY A 221 -23.20 -18.30 36.33
CA GLY A 221 -24.33 -17.84 35.52
C GLY A 221 -24.00 -17.69 34.03
N LEU A 222 -22.90 -18.29 33.56
CA LEU A 222 -22.40 -18.16 32.20
C LEU A 222 -22.25 -19.53 31.53
N TRP A 223 -22.39 -19.55 30.19
CA TRP A 223 -21.99 -20.69 29.38
C TRP A 223 -20.46 -20.77 29.32
N THR A 224 -19.90 -21.96 29.55
CA THR A 224 -18.46 -22.19 29.60
C THR A 224 -18.03 -23.23 28.57
N LEU A 225 -16.82 -23.02 28.03
CA LEU A 225 -16.07 -24.00 27.24
C LEU A 225 -14.95 -24.59 28.09
N SER A 226 -14.63 -25.86 27.85
CA SER A 226 -13.40 -26.46 28.36
C SER A 226 -12.18 -25.86 27.67
N ASP A 227 -11.03 -25.85 28.35
CA ASP A 227 -9.77 -25.34 27.77
C ASP A 227 -9.32 -26.16 26.56
N GLN A 228 -9.61 -27.45 26.58
CA GLN A 228 -9.35 -28.34 25.45
C GLN A 228 -10.15 -27.90 24.22
N THR A 229 -11.47 -27.76 24.35
CA THR A 229 -12.35 -27.34 23.24
C THR A 229 -11.96 -25.96 22.70
N ALA A 230 -11.63 -25.01 23.58
CA ALA A 230 -11.18 -23.69 23.15
C ALA A 230 -9.86 -23.76 22.36
N THR A 231 -8.91 -24.60 22.81
CA THR A 231 -7.64 -24.83 22.10
C THR A 231 -7.86 -25.48 20.73
N ASP A 232 -8.75 -26.46 20.65
CA ASP A 232 -9.08 -27.14 19.40
C ASP A 232 -9.70 -26.16 18.38
N ILE A 233 -10.61 -25.29 18.82
CA ILE A 233 -11.18 -24.22 17.98
C ILE A 233 -10.08 -23.28 17.48
N VAL A 234 -9.19 -22.81 18.34
CA VAL A 234 -8.08 -21.92 17.95
C VAL A 234 -7.17 -22.60 16.92
N ASN A 235 -6.81 -23.87 17.13
CA ASN A 235 -5.99 -24.64 16.19
C ASN A 235 -6.71 -24.82 14.84
N GLN A 236 -8.01 -25.06 14.85
CA GLN A 236 -8.79 -25.18 13.64
C GLN A 236 -8.92 -23.84 12.89
N ILE A 237 -9.12 -22.73 13.61
CA ILE A 237 -9.12 -21.39 13.02
C ILE A 237 -7.75 -21.08 12.40
N ASN A 238 -6.66 -21.30 13.14
CA ASN A 238 -5.30 -21.02 12.66
C ASN A 238 -4.94 -21.86 11.44
N SER A 239 -5.26 -23.16 11.42
CA SER A 239 -5.04 -24.00 10.24
C SER A 239 -5.82 -23.49 9.03
N ASN A 240 -7.06 -23.04 9.22
CA ASN A 240 -7.87 -22.41 8.18
C ASN A 240 -7.34 -21.03 7.76
N LEU A 241 -6.67 -20.28 8.62
CA LEU A 241 -6.09 -18.98 8.29
C LEU A 241 -4.72 -19.07 7.61
N THR A 242 -4.12 -20.26 7.53
CA THR A 242 -2.86 -20.48 6.80
C THR A 242 -2.98 -19.95 5.36
N ASN A 243 -2.00 -19.14 4.94
CA ASN A 243 -1.95 -18.48 3.62
C ASN A 243 -3.13 -17.53 3.31
N SER A 244 -3.96 -17.17 4.29
CA SER A 244 -5.10 -16.26 4.07
C SER A 244 -4.72 -14.78 4.03
N GLY A 245 -3.55 -14.42 4.55
CA GLY A 245 -3.20 -13.01 4.79
C GLY A 245 -3.79 -12.44 6.08
N TYR A 246 -4.34 -13.27 6.97
CA TYR A 246 -4.96 -12.90 8.24
C TYR A 246 -4.59 -13.87 9.38
N LYS A 247 -4.65 -13.38 10.62
CA LYS A 247 -4.41 -14.12 11.87
C LYS A 247 -5.46 -13.73 12.92
N LEU A 248 -5.65 -14.55 13.95
CA LEU A 248 -6.42 -14.14 15.12
C LEU A 248 -5.79 -12.89 15.76
N GLU A 249 -6.63 -12.00 16.30
CA GLU A 249 -6.17 -10.80 17.02
C GLU A 249 -5.41 -11.17 18.30
N SER A 250 -5.87 -12.21 18.99
CA SER A 250 -5.24 -12.80 20.18
C SER A 250 -4.80 -14.24 19.92
N THR A 251 -3.78 -14.71 20.63
CA THR A 251 -3.33 -16.11 20.57
C THR A 251 -4.28 -17.08 21.28
N THR A 252 -5.22 -16.56 22.08
CA THR A 252 -6.24 -17.31 22.81
C THR A 252 -7.61 -16.63 22.70
N LEU A 253 -8.68 -17.41 22.83
CA LEU A 253 -10.05 -16.88 22.87
C LEU A 253 -10.30 -16.11 24.17
N THR A 254 -10.91 -14.94 24.06
CA THR A 254 -11.34 -14.13 25.20
C THR A 254 -12.50 -14.79 25.95
N THR A 255 -12.78 -14.31 27.18
CA THR A 255 -13.91 -14.79 27.98
C THR A 255 -15.25 -14.61 27.25
N VAL A 256 -15.42 -13.52 26.50
CA VAL A 256 -16.65 -13.24 25.74
C VAL A 256 -16.81 -14.19 24.56
N GLU A 257 -15.74 -14.40 23.79
CA GLU A 257 -15.74 -15.33 22.66
C GLU A 257 -16.01 -16.77 23.11
N ARG A 258 -15.39 -17.18 24.23
CA ARG A 258 -15.65 -18.49 24.84
C ARG A 258 -17.11 -18.65 25.25
N ALA A 259 -17.70 -17.64 25.89
CA ALA A 259 -19.11 -17.69 26.30
C ALA A 259 -20.05 -17.73 25.08
N ALA A 260 -19.76 -16.97 24.03
CA ALA A 260 -20.53 -16.97 22.79
C ALA A 260 -20.47 -18.32 22.07
N LEU A 261 -19.27 -18.90 21.94
CA LEU A 261 -19.06 -20.22 21.38
C LEU A 261 -19.75 -21.31 22.23
N ALA A 262 -19.64 -21.25 23.56
CA ALA A 262 -20.33 -22.18 24.46
C ALA A 262 -21.85 -22.15 24.30
N ALA A 263 -22.42 -20.96 24.07
CA ALA A 263 -23.86 -20.78 23.92
C ALA A 263 -24.39 -21.11 22.52
N ALA A 264 -23.51 -21.24 21.52
CA ALA A 264 -23.88 -21.49 20.13
C ALA A 264 -24.45 -22.91 19.93
N GLN A 265 -25.43 -23.02 19.03
CA GLN A 265 -26.13 -24.28 18.74
C GLN A 265 -25.59 -24.96 17.47
N PHE A 266 -25.46 -26.28 17.50
CA PHE A 266 -25.05 -27.05 16.32
C PHE A 266 -26.09 -26.96 15.20
N GLY A 267 -25.63 -26.77 13.96
CA GLY A 267 -26.47 -26.71 12.76
C GLY A 267 -27.32 -25.45 12.59
N THR A 268 -27.31 -24.52 13.56
CA THR A 268 -28.11 -23.28 13.50
C THR A 268 -27.39 -22.04 14.07
N GLY A 269 -26.40 -22.22 14.94
CA GLY A 269 -25.71 -21.15 15.62
C GLY A 269 -24.49 -20.65 14.86
N SER A 270 -24.33 -19.33 14.83
CA SER A 270 -23.16 -18.65 14.30
C SER A 270 -22.47 -17.76 15.34
N VAL A 271 -21.14 -17.72 15.33
CA VAL A 271 -20.34 -16.85 16.20
C VAL A 271 -19.33 -16.07 15.36
N ASN A 272 -19.16 -14.79 15.66
CA ASN A 272 -18.16 -13.95 14.99
C ASN A 272 -16.92 -13.87 15.87
N ILE A 273 -15.74 -14.14 15.30
CA ILE A 273 -14.44 -14.03 15.95
C ILE A 273 -13.59 -13.03 15.14
N PRO A 274 -12.97 -12.02 15.77
CA PRO A 274 -12.16 -11.03 15.07
C PRO A 274 -10.82 -11.60 14.58
N VAL A 275 -10.40 -11.16 13.40
CA VAL A 275 -9.09 -11.43 12.81
C VAL A 275 -8.45 -10.15 12.31
N VAL A 276 -7.12 -10.11 12.28
CA VAL A 276 -6.34 -8.98 11.77
C VAL A 276 -5.44 -9.42 10.63
N SER A 277 -5.11 -8.51 9.71
CA SER A 277 -4.23 -8.85 8.59
C SER A 277 -2.82 -9.28 9.06
N THR A 278 -2.21 -10.22 8.34
CA THR A 278 -0.80 -10.63 8.50
C THR A 278 0.14 -9.78 7.66
N THR A 279 -0.35 -9.05 6.66
CA THR A 279 0.44 -7.95 6.11
C THR A 279 0.55 -6.91 7.21
N THR A 280 1.75 -6.72 7.74
CA THR A 280 2.05 -5.54 8.55
C THR A 280 1.55 -4.34 7.77
N ASN A 281 0.52 -3.67 8.27
CA ASN A 281 0.03 -2.46 7.64
C ASN A 281 1.21 -1.49 7.61
N SER A 282 1.79 -1.29 6.42
CA SER A 282 2.95 -0.42 6.23
C SER A 282 2.53 1.05 6.17
N ALA A 283 1.26 1.34 6.48
CA ALA A 283 0.78 2.70 6.60
C ALA A 283 1.41 3.33 7.85
N TYR A 284 2.23 4.35 7.61
CA TYR A 284 2.90 5.14 8.64
C TYR A 284 2.59 6.62 8.44
N SER A 285 2.78 7.39 9.51
CA SER A 285 2.83 8.84 9.48
C SER A 285 4.27 9.28 9.71
N THR A 286 4.79 10.17 8.87
CA THR A 286 6.12 10.76 9.10
C THR A 286 6.05 11.75 10.27
N ILE A 287 6.91 11.54 11.27
CA ILE A 287 7.07 12.44 12.41
C ILE A 287 7.81 13.68 11.93
N THR A 288 7.23 14.84 12.22
CA THR A 288 7.82 16.16 12.01
C THR A 288 8.24 16.72 13.37
N PRO A 289 9.55 16.75 13.69
CA PRO A 289 10.03 17.24 14.98
C PRO A 289 9.95 18.75 15.08
N TYR A 290 9.43 19.24 16.21
CA TYR A 290 9.52 20.64 16.61
C TYR A 290 10.30 20.74 17.93
N ALA A 291 11.14 21.75 18.10
CA ALA A 291 11.89 21.97 19.34
C ALA A 291 11.47 23.27 20.03
N THR A 292 11.52 23.28 21.35
CA THR A 292 11.42 24.49 22.20
C THR A 292 12.62 24.54 23.13
N ASN A 293 13.27 25.69 23.21
CA ASN A 293 14.31 25.93 24.21
C ASN A 293 13.63 26.21 25.56
N SER A 294 13.85 25.33 26.54
CA SER A 294 13.19 25.42 27.85
C SER A 294 13.77 26.54 28.72
N ASN A 295 14.97 27.03 28.41
CA ASN A 295 15.57 28.22 29.03
C ASN A 295 14.96 29.53 28.48
N ASN A 296 14.31 29.50 27.30
CA ASN A 296 13.72 30.66 26.65
C ASN A 296 12.39 30.33 25.92
N ASN A 297 11.34 30.10 26.69
CA ASN A 297 10.00 29.78 26.16
C ASN A 297 9.38 30.90 25.29
N GLY A 298 9.93 32.12 25.32
CA GLY A 298 9.40 33.26 24.55
C GLY A 298 9.55 33.12 23.03
N ALA A 299 10.47 32.26 22.56
CA ALA A 299 10.69 32.00 21.14
C ALA A 299 9.65 31.02 20.52
N GLY A 300 8.92 30.27 21.36
CA GLY A 300 7.98 29.25 20.90
C GLY A 300 8.65 28.01 20.30
N ALA A 301 7.84 27.09 19.77
CA ALA A 301 8.32 25.88 19.13
C ALA A 301 8.64 26.13 17.64
N HIS A 302 9.79 25.65 17.16
CA HIS A 302 10.19 25.73 15.75
C HIS A 302 10.44 24.34 15.15
N ALA A 303 10.18 24.19 13.85
CA ALA A 303 10.42 22.93 13.14
C ALA A 303 11.93 22.67 13.01
N LEU A 304 12.35 21.42 13.22
CA LEU A 304 13.74 21.03 13.04
C LEU A 304 13.99 20.52 11.60
N ALA A 305 15.10 20.93 11.01
CA ALA A 305 15.56 20.44 9.72
C ALA A 305 16.39 19.16 9.89
N ALA A 306 16.06 18.13 9.09
CA ALA A 306 16.77 16.86 9.10
C ALA A 306 18.11 16.95 8.38
N VAL A 307 19.16 16.38 8.97
CA VAL A 307 20.47 16.22 8.33
C VAL A 307 20.93 14.76 8.35
N ASN A 308 21.64 14.36 7.30
CA ASN A 308 22.16 13.01 7.11
C ASN A 308 23.49 12.83 7.87
N ASN A 309 23.43 12.87 9.20
CA ASN A 309 24.54 12.68 10.15
C ASN A 309 25.84 13.44 9.83
N GLY A 310 26.15 14.48 10.61
CA GLY A 310 27.37 15.25 10.38
C GLY A 310 27.61 16.39 11.37
N VAL A 311 28.61 17.19 11.04
CA VAL A 311 28.90 18.48 11.66
C VAL A 311 28.00 19.54 11.02
N VAL A 312 27.59 20.54 11.80
CA VAL A 312 26.87 21.72 11.31
C VAL A 312 27.63 22.35 10.14
N ASN A 313 26.94 22.60 9.02
CA ASN A 313 27.51 23.28 7.85
C ASN A 313 27.13 24.77 7.79
N ALA A 314 26.96 25.39 8.96
CA ALA A 314 26.92 26.85 9.07
C ALA A 314 28.35 27.38 9.09
N GLY A 315 28.53 28.61 8.61
CA GLY A 315 29.81 29.31 8.73
C GLY A 315 29.69 30.60 9.50
N SER A 316 30.84 31.15 9.81
CA SER A 316 30.97 32.42 10.50
C SER A 316 32.32 33.04 10.15
N ASN A 317 32.52 34.28 10.57
CA ASN A 317 33.76 35.01 10.30
C ASN A 317 34.87 34.51 11.23
N PHE A 318 35.94 34.00 10.64
CA PHE A 318 37.18 33.64 11.32
C PHE A 318 38.25 34.69 11.09
N VAL A 319 39.17 34.79 12.04
CA VAL A 319 40.39 35.61 11.91
C VAL A 319 41.34 35.07 10.84
N ASP A 320 41.30 33.76 10.60
CA ASP A 320 42.04 33.08 9.54
C ASP A 320 41.18 31.92 9.01
N THR A 321 41.04 31.83 7.69
CA THR A 321 40.32 30.74 7.01
C THR A 321 41.22 29.81 6.20
N ASN A 322 42.52 30.13 6.06
CA ASN A 322 43.42 29.38 5.21
C ASN A 322 44.52 28.69 6.04
N PRO A 323 44.35 27.41 6.38
CA PRO A 323 45.28 26.73 7.26
C PRO A 323 46.65 26.41 6.62
N ASN A 324 46.87 26.77 5.35
CA ASN A 324 48.07 26.47 4.58
C ASN A 324 48.94 27.71 4.26
N ALA A 325 48.58 28.90 4.77
CA ALA A 325 49.36 30.11 4.55
C ALA A 325 49.50 30.91 5.86
N ASP A 326 50.68 31.48 6.07
CA ASP A 326 50.95 32.33 7.23
C ASP A 326 50.40 33.75 7.00
N GLY A 327 49.59 34.26 7.94
CA GLY A 327 49.06 35.64 7.93
C GLY A 327 47.56 35.72 8.16
N ASN A 328 47.07 36.86 8.68
CA ASN A 328 45.67 37.05 9.06
C ASN A 328 44.76 37.12 7.81
N GLN A 329 44.19 35.99 7.42
CA GLN A 329 43.28 35.87 6.27
C GLN A 329 41.84 35.78 6.76
N THR A 330 41.31 36.91 7.23
CA THR A 330 39.95 36.99 7.73
C THR A 330 38.95 36.57 6.67
N GLY A 331 37.99 35.72 7.00
CA GLY A 331 37.04 35.21 6.03
C GLY A 331 35.97 34.34 6.64
N TYR A 332 35.13 33.77 5.78
CA TYR A 332 34.04 32.89 6.19
C TYR A 332 34.50 31.43 6.18
N LEU A 333 34.39 30.74 7.30
CA LEU A 333 34.70 29.31 7.42
C LEU A 333 33.53 28.57 8.06
N SER A 334 33.16 27.44 7.47
CA SER A 334 32.11 26.58 8.02
C SER A 334 32.64 25.63 9.09
N ALA A 335 31.78 25.25 10.03
CA ALA A 335 32.13 24.23 11.01
C ALA A 335 32.46 22.88 10.34
N SER A 336 31.79 22.54 9.23
CA SER A 336 32.10 21.35 8.44
C SER A 336 33.49 21.43 7.80
N ASP A 337 33.85 22.56 7.21
CA ASP A 337 35.16 22.76 6.59
C ASP A 337 36.27 22.69 7.65
N PHE A 338 36.07 23.37 8.79
CA PHE A 338 37.00 23.30 9.92
C PHE A 338 37.17 21.86 10.43
N ASN A 339 36.08 21.08 10.55
CA ASN A 339 36.14 19.67 10.95
C ASN A 339 36.91 18.80 9.93
N ASN A 340 36.83 19.13 8.64
CA ASN A 340 37.49 18.38 7.57
C ASN A 340 39.00 18.69 7.44
N PHE A 341 39.49 19.73 8.12
CA PHE A 341 40.92 19.99 8.22
C PHE A 341 41.65 18.91 9.02
N SER A 342 42.92 18.64 8.67
CA SER A 342 43.79 17.82 9.49
C SER A 342 44.04 18.47 10.86
N GLN A 343 44.46 17.68 11.86
CA GLN A 343 44.76 18.21 13.20
C GLN A 343 45.79 19.35 13.17
N ALA A 344 46.81 19.25 12.31
CA ALA A 344 47.81 20.31 12.15
C ALA A 344 47.19 21.60 11.60
N GLN A 345 46.30 21.49 10.61
CA GLN A 345 45.59 22.63 10.01
C GLN A 345 44.60 23.27 10.98
N GLN A 346 43.85 22.48 11.74
CA GLN A 346 43.00 23.00 12.81
C GLN A 346 43.85 23.75 13.86
N GLN A 347 45.01 23.21 14.22
CA GLN A 347 45.92 23.85 15.15
C GLN A 347 46.47 25.19 14.63
N THR A 348 46.76 25.30 13.33
CA THR A 348 47.13 26.58 12.69
C THR A 348 46.07 27.65 12.93
N ILE A 349 44.81 27.31 12.66
CA ILE A 349 43.66 28.23 12.84
C ILE A 349 43.48 28.58 14.32
N LEU A 350 43.54 27.61 15.23
CA LEU A 350 43.44 27.85 16.67
C LEU A 350 44.59 28.74 17.20
N THR A 351 45.80 28.58 16.66
CA THR A 351 46.93 29.46 16.99
C THR A 351 46.73 30.87 16.45
N ALA A 352 46.17 31.05 15.26
CA ALA A 352 45.80 32.37 14.73
C ALA A 352 44.71 33.04 15.60
N MET A 353 43.67 32.28 15.99
CA MET A 353 42.65 32.74 16.93
C MET A 353 43.25 33.17 18.27
N THR A 354 44.19 32.40 18.81
CA THR A 354 44.90 32.74 20.05
C THR A 354 45.68 34.04 19.95
N LYS A 355 46.44 34.22 18.85
CA LYS A 355 47.20 35.45 18.59
C LYS A 355 46.28 36.66 18.43
N ALA A 356 45.16 36.53 17.72
CA ALA A 356 44.21 37.62 17.54
C ALA A 356 43.51 37.98 18.86
N TYR A 357 43.06 36.97 19.61
CA TYR A 357 42.42 37.14 20.91
C TYR A 357 43.31 37.89 21.91
N THR A 358 44.62 37.65 21.89
CA THR A 358 45.60 38.29 22.78
C THR A 358 46.14 39.62 22.25
N GLY A 359 46.29 39.75 20.93
CA GLY A 359 46.89 40.92 20.29
C GLY A 359 45.91 42.05 19.98
N ASP A 360 44.61 41.75 19.86
CA ASP A 360 43.52 42.71 19.61
C ASP A 360 42.22 42.25 20.29
N PRO A 361 42.15 42.32 21.63
CA PRO A 361 41.00 41.83 22.40
C PRO A 361 39.72 42.63 22.17
N ASP A 362 39.80 43.88 21.70
CA ASP A 362 38.64 44.72 21.44
C ASP A 362 37.83 44.19 20.24
N HIS A 363 38.49 43.63 19.23
CA HIS A 363 37.83 43.05 18.04
C HIS A 363 37.71 41.53 18.10
N TYR A 364 38.66 40.83 18.72
CA TYR A 364 38.76 39.36 18.69
C TYR A 364 38.75 38.69 20.07
N GLY A 365 38.42 39.43 21.12
CA GLY A 365 38.33 38.93 22.49
C GLY A 365 37.07 38.09 22.77
N ALA A 366 36.60 38.13 24.02
CA ALA A 366 35.49 37.28 24.49
C ALA A 366 34.19 37.46 23.68
N SER A 367 33.85 38.69 23.29
CA SER A 367 32.64 38.97 22.50
C SER A 367 32.67 38.31 21.13
N TYR A 368 33.84 38.26 20.49
CA TYR A 368 34.02 37.58 19.20
C TYR A 368 33.83 36.08 19.33
N LEU A 369 34.49 35.44 20.31
CA LEU A 369 34.32 34.00 20.55
C LEU A 369 32.87 33.66 20.90
N ASN A 370 32.21 34.47 21.72
CA ASN A 370 30.80 34.29 22.06
C ASN A 370 29.90 34.39 20.82
N GLY A 371 30.14 35.37 19.94
CA GLY A 371 29.40 35.50 18.68
C GLY A 371 29.63 34.32 17.73
N LEU A 372 30.88 33.85 17.63
CA LEU A 372 31.26 32.70 16.82
C LEU A 372 30.59 31.41 17.31
N ASN A 373 30.67 31.13 18.61
CA ASN A 373 30.06 29.97 19.25
C ASN A 373 28.52 30.02 19.17
N ALA A 374 27.92 31.20 19.38
CA ALA A 374 26.49 31.40 19.25
C ALA A 374 26.00 31.09 17.82
N ALA A 375 26.72 31.54 16.79
CA ALA A 375 26.35 31.27 15.40
C ALA A 375 26.27 29.76 15.09
N PHE A 376 27.24 28.98 15.58
CA PHE A 376 27.24 27.53 15.39
C PHE A 376 26.19 26.81 16.24
N LYS A 377 26.01 27.24 17.49
CA LYS A 377 24.98 26.69 18.39
C LYS A 377 23.58 26.94 17.84
N THR A 378 23.24 28.18 17.47
CA THR A 378 21.93 28.52 16.88
C THR A 378 21.65 27.76 15.58
N ALA A 379 22.66 27.51 14.75
CA ALA A 379 22.50 26.66 13.58
C ALA A 379 22.21 25.18 13.95
N ALA A 380 22.86 24.67 14.99
CA ALA A 380 22.61 23.33 15.53
C ALA A 380 21.19 23.19 16.13
N GLU A 381 20.70 24.23 16.83
CA GLU A 381 19.36 24.30 17.45
C GLU A 381 18.21 24.16 16.44
N GLY A 382 18.44 24.52 15.19
CA GLY A 382 17.47 24.36 14.10
C GLY A 382 17.53 23.00 13.39
N GLN A 383 18.43 22.11 13.80
CA GLN A 383 18.75 20.88 13.08
C GLN A 383 18.73 19.64 13.98
N TYR A 384 18.47 18.49 13.36
CA TYR A 384 18.62 17.19 14.01
C TYR A 384 19.18 16.14 13.05
N VAL A 385 19.93 15.19 13.61
CA VAL A 385 20.39 14.01 12.88
C VAL A 385 19.22 13.03 12.78
N ALA A 386 18.78 12.75 11.56
CA ALA A 386 17.65 11.86 11.32
C ALA A 386 17.97 10.42 11.78
N PRO A 387 17.19 9.82 12.70
CA PRO A 387 17.35 8.40 13.04
C PRO A 387 16.89 7.52 11.88
N SER A 388 17.25 6.23 11.91
CA SER A 388 16.92 5.24 10.87
C SER A 388 15.41 4.91 10.74
N GLY A 389 14.53 5.64 11.44
CA GLY A 389 13.08 5.54 11.30
C GLY A 389 12.37 6.68 12.01
N LEU A 390 11.89 7.68 11.25
CA LEU A 390 11.09 8.83 11.72
C LEU A 390 9.59 8.60 11.54
N ASN A 391 9.15 7.34 11.56
CA ASN A 391 7.79 6.99 11.16
C ASN A 391 7.03 6.46 12.37
N PHE A 392 5.82 6.97 12.56
CA PHE A 392 4.84 6.46 13.51
C PHE A 392 3.94 5.42 12.82
N SER A 393 3.74 4.27 13.46
CA SER A 393 2.75 3.29 13.05
C SER A 393 1.90 2.87 14.25
N ASN A 394 0.59 2.73 14.04
CA ASN A 394 -0.36 2.38 15.10
C ASN A 394 -0.81 0.92 14.96
N SER A 395 0.14 -0.03 15.16
CA SER A 395 -0.13 -1.46 15.33
C SER A 395 -1.11 -2.08 14.31
N GLY A 396 -1.00 -1.73 13.03
CA GLY A 396 -1.84 -2.28 11.96
C GLY A 396 -3.02 -1.41 11.52
N ALA A 397 -3.18 -0.20 12.07
CA ALA A 397 -4.18 0.77 11.63
C ALA A 397 -4.04 1.09 10.13
N ALA A 398 -5.18 1.20 9.44
CA ALA A 398 -5.24 1.50 8.02
C ALA A 398 -4.88 2.96 7.72
N ASN A 399 -4.43 3.22 6.48
CA ASN A 399 -4.28 4.58 5.98
C ASN A 399 -5.62 5.33 6.11
N GLY A 400 -5.60 6.55 6.63
CA GLY A 400 -6.81 7.33 6.93
C GLY A 400 -7.43 7.09 8.31
N SER A 401 -6.93 6.14 9.12
CA SER A 401 -7.37 5.98 10.52
C SER A 401 -6.85 7.11 11.40
N THR A 402 -7.72 7.66 12.27
CA THR A 402 -7.33 8.67 13.26
C THR A 402 -6.61 8.05 14.46
N PHE A 403 -5.70 8.80 15.07
CA PHE A 403 -5.01 8.43 16.31
C PHE A 403 -4.86 9.62 17.26
N THR A 404 -4.67 9.34 18.55
CA THR A 404 -4.50 10.36 19.60
C THR A 404 -3.04 10.68 19.88
N SER A 405 -2.78 11.85 20.46
CA SER A 405 -1.48 12.27 20.97
C SER A 405 -0.90 11.26 21.96
N ASP A 406 -1.74 10.61 22.77
CA ASP A 406 -1.30 9.61 23.74
C ASP A 406 -0.81 8.33 23.07
N GLN A 407 -1.47 7.89 21.99
CA GLN A 407 -1.01 6.76 21.18
C GLN A 407 0.32 7.06 20.51
N LEU A 408 0.45 8.26 19.91
CA LEU A 408 1.70 8.73 19.33
C LEU A 408 2.83 8.79 20.37
N MET A 409 2.58 9.41 21.52
CA MET A 409 3.60 9.56 22.56
C MET A 409 3.95 8.23 23.24
N SER A 410 3.01 7.29 23.34
CA SER A 410 3.32 5.93 23.81
C SER A 410 4.27 5.21 22.86
N TYR A 411 4.07 5.38 21.54
CA TYR A 411 4.99 4.85 20.53
C TYR A 411 6.35 5.55 20.59
N VAL A 412 6.40 6.88 20.69
CA VAL A 412 7.67 7.62 20.81
C VAL A 412 8.45 7.15 22.04
N ARG A 413 7.79 6.95 23.17
CA ARG A 413 8.44 6.46 24.41
C ARG A 413 8.92 5.02 24.32
N SER A 414 8.27 4.17 23.52
CA SER A 414 8.72 2.79 23.29
C SER A 414 9.86 2.68 22.27
N ASN A 415 10.21 3.78 21.60
CA ASN A 415 11.28 3.85 20.61
C ASN A 415 12.36 4.85 21.05
N PRO A 416 13.45 4.40 21.70
CA PRO A 416 14.46 5.29 22.26
C PRO A 416 15.05 6.31 21.27
N SER A 417 15.22 5.91 20.00
CA SER A 417 15.72 6.78 18.92
C SER A 417 14.75 7.89 18.48
N LEU A 418 13.48 7.79 18.86
CA LEU A 418 12.47 8.83 18.65
C LEU A 418 12.22 9.64 19.91
N LEU A 419 12.42 9.04 21.09
CA LEU A 419 12.30 9.72 22.37
C LEU A 419 13.34 10.82 22.53
N THR A 420 14.58 10.54 22.11
CA THR A 420 15.67 11.52 22.11
C THR A 420 16.23 11.71 20.70
N LEU A 421 16.26 12.96 20.24
CA LEU A 421 16.94 13.37 19.01
C LEU A 421 18.20 14.16 19.37
N GLN A 422 19.16 14.21 18.44
CA GLN A 422 20.40 14.95 18.63
C GLN A 422 20.62 15.94 17.49
N SER A 423 21.14 17.11 17.79
CA SER A 423 21.64 18.01 16.76
C SER A 423 22.88 17.41 16.06
N PRO A 424 23.21 17.84 14.84
CA PRO A 424 24.57 17.69 14.33
C PRO A 424 25.60 18.28 15.31
N LYS A 425 26.84 17.78 15.23
CA LYS A 425 27.95 18.28 16.07
C LYS A 425 28.26 19.72 15.69
N TYR A 426 28.55 20.57 16.67
CA TYR A 426 28.97 21.95 16.44
C TYR A 426 30.20 22.28 17.29
N PRO A 427 31.11 23.14 16.79
CA PRO A 427 32.30 23.53 17.52
C PRO A 427 31.99 24.65 18.50
N GLU A 428 32.63 24.59 19.66
CA GLU A 428 32.71 25.66 20.65
C GLU A 428 34.18 25.96 20.90
N PHE A 429 34.57 27.20 20.63
CA PHE A 429 35.92 27.69 20.82
C PHE A 429 36.04 28.33 22.20
N ILE A 430 36.89 27.76 23.05
CA ILE A 430 37.03 28.16 24.45
C ILE A 430 38.47 28.53 24.79
N LEU A 431 38.64 29.38 25.80
CA LEU A 431 39.92 29.66 26.43
C LEU A 431 39.93 28.98 27.81
N PRO A 432 40.77 27.94 28.06
CA PRO A 432 40.77 27.24 29.35
C PRO A 432 41.18 28.14 30.52
N ALA A 433 40.40 28.14 31.61
CA ALA A 433 40.61 29.01 32.77
C ALA A 433 41.87 28.69 33.62
N SER A 434 42.49 27.52 33.42
CA SER A 434 43.66 27.08 34.19
C SER A 434 44.67 26.40 33.27
N SER A 435 45.80 27.09 33.06
CA SER A 435 47.05 26.70 32.35
C SER A 435 47.06 26.52 30.82
N GLY A 436 45.97 26.75 30.09
CA GLY A 436 45.98 26.74 28.62
C GLY A 436 46.29 28.11 28.01
N THR A 437 47.41 28.28 27.31
CA THR A 437 47.83 29.55 26.68
C THR A 437 47.15 29.85 25.34
N GLY A 438 46.09 29.13 24.96
CA GLY A 438 45.44 29.34 23.66
C GLY A 438 44.03 28.79 23.54
N VAL A 439 43.33 29.29 22.52
CA VAL A 439 41.99 28.89 22.13
C VAL A 439 41.99 27.42 21.73
N THR A 440 41.08 26.64 22.28
CA THR A 440 40.84 25.23 21.93
C THR A 440 39.43 25.06 21.39
N VAL A 441 39.17 23.94 20.71
CA VAL A 441 37.84 23.58 20.21
C VAL A 441 37.27 22.37 20.95
N VAL A 442 36.01 22.48 21.37
CA VAL A 442 35.20 21.39 21.93
C VAL A 442 34.04 21.15 20.97
N TRP A 443 33.71 19.88 20.72
CA TRP A 443 32.59 19.51 19.86
C TRP A 443 31.40 19.09 20.70
N ASN A 444 30.30 19.84 20.58
CA ASN A 444 29.09 19.66 21.35
C ASN A 444 27.92 19.16 20.49
N THR A 445 26.89 18.63 21.14
CA THR A 445 25.62 18.21 20.54
C THR A 445 24.48 18.58 21.47
N ILE A 446 23.36 19.04 20.92
CA ILE A 446 22.14 19.33 21.67
C ILE A 446 21.28 18.06 21.73
N ASN A 447 20.81 17.71 22.91
CA ASN A 447 19.87 16.60 23.10
C ASN A 447 18.44 17.15 23.22
N TYR A 448 17.58 16.75 22.28
CA TYR A 448 16.16 17.07 22.27
C TYR A 448 15.38 15.90 22.86
N THR A 449 14.50 16.16 23.84
CA THR A 449 13.68 15.11 24.47
C THR A 449 12.21 15.34 24.17
N ALA A 450 11.52 14.32 23.64
CA ALA A 450 10.12 14.44 23.27
C ALA A 450 9.24 14.72 24.49
N SER A 451 8.42 15.78 24.42
CA SER A 451 7.55 16.24 25.50
C SER A 451 6.08 15.97 25.21
N SER A 452 5.63 16.19 23.97
CA SER A 452 4.24 16.01 23.56
C SER A 452 4.11 15.73 22.06
N GLY A 453 2.91 15.37 21.62
CA GLY A 453 2.62 15.11 20.21
C GLY A 453 1.20 15.53 19.85
N SER A 454 0.91 15.65 18.57
CA SER A 454 -0.42 16.00 18.08
C SER A 454 -1.29 14.77 17.81
N ASN A 455 -2.61 14.94 17.89
CA ASN A 455 -3.54 14.01 17.26
C ASN A 455 -3.31 14.02 15.73
N GLY A 456 -3.63 12.92 15.06
CA GLY A 456 -3.37 12.83 13.63
C GLY A 456 -4.17 11.75 12.92
N THR A 457 -3.84 11.56 11.65
CA THR A 457 -4.42 10.54 10.77
C THR A 457 -3.27 9.78 10.10
N ILE A 458 -3.31 8.46 10.17
CA ILE A 458 -2.30 7.58 9.57
C ILE A 458 -2.17 7.90 8.07
N GLY A 459 -0.94 8.08 7.59
CA GLY A 459 -0.61 8.47 6.22
C GLY A 459 -0.42 9.97 6.00
N GLN A 460 -0.72 10.80 6.99
CA GLN A 460 -0.37 12.23 7.00
C GLN A 460 0.79 12.49 7.96
N PRO A 461 1.65 13.50 7.71
CA PRO A 461 2.67 13.90 8.66
C PRO A 461 2.05 14.28 10.02
N VAL A 462 2.78 14.03 11.11
CA VAL A 462 2.34 14.38 12.46
C VAL A 462 3.45 15.03 13.26
N ASN A 463 3.09 16.01 14.09
CA ASN A 463 4.05 16.76 14.89
C ASN A 463 4.36 16.05 16.21
N VAL A 464 5.64 15.99 16.55
CA VAL A 464 6.13 15.67 17.90
C VAL A 464 6.96 16.85 18.37
N PHE A 465 6.66 17.34 19.56
CA PHE A 465 7.33 18.46 20.19
C PHE A 465 8.40 17.94 21.15
N TYR A 466 9.57 18.55 21.08
CA TYR A 466 10.75 18.23 21.86
C TYR A 466 11.19 19.46 22.64
N ASN A 467 11.80 19.20 23.79
CA ASN A 467 12.39 20.23 24.64
C ASN A 467 13.91 20.02 24.69
N PHE A 468 14.65 21.11 24.71
CA PHE A 468 16.09 21.11 25.00
C PHE A 468 16.45 22.23 25.97
N TYR A 469 17.69 22.21 26.44
CA TYR A 469 18.27 23.17 27.36
C TYR A 469 19.61 23.66 26.79
N ASP A 470 20.03 24.84 27.26
CA ASP A 470 21.26 25.50 26.82
C ASP A 470 22.56 24.82 27.23
#